data_AF-A0A6M0CDM3-F1
#
_entry.id   AF-A0A6M0CDM3-F1
#
_cell.length_a   1.000
_cell.length_b   1.000
_cell.length_c   1.000
_cell.angle_alpha   90.00
_cell.angle_beta   90.00
_cell.angle_gamma   90.00
#
_symmetry.space_group_name_H-M   'P 1'
#
loop_
_entity.id
_entity.type
_entity.pdbx_description
1 polymer ?
#
loop_
_entity_poly.entity_id
_entity_poly.type
_entity_poly.pdbx_seq_one_letter_code
_entity_poly.pdbx_strand_id
1 'polypeptide(L)'
;MPYQELEISKEKPVLSWANHDLDHKEQQMARNVASLPFVFKHVALMPDVHLGKGALIGSVIATKEAIIPAAVGVDLGCGMCAMKMPFVADQLEGKLKKIRQDIEAAIPVGFSDNKEIEKSVTNWQQW
;
A
#
# COMPACT_ATOMS: atom_id res chain seq x y z
N MET A 1 -1.80 -13.52 -14.82
CA MET A 1 -3.06 -12.92 -15.32
C MET A 1 -2.69 -11.88 -16.37
N PRO A 2 -3.27 -11.92 -17.57
CA PRO A 2 -3.06 -10.85 -18.55
C PRO A 2 -3.67 -9.54 -18.03
N TYR A 3 -3.06 -8.41 -18.38
CA TYR A 3 -3.63 -7.10 -18.09
C TYR A 3 -4.62 -6.69 -19.18
N GLN A 4 -5.51 -5.76 -18.84
CA GLN A 4 -6.33 -5.02 -19.79
C GLN A 4 -5.79 -3.59 -19.90
N GLU A 5 -5.59 -3.10 -21.12
CA GLU A 5 -5.34 -1.67 -21.34
C GLU A 5 -6.67 -0.91 -21.29
N LEU A 6 -6.74 0.11 -20.44
CA LEU A 6 -7.94 0.94 -20.28
C LEU A 6 -7.86 2.14 -21.23
N GLU A 7 -8.88 2.32 -22.06
CA GLU A 7 -9.03 3.46 -22.98
C GLU A 7 -9.44 4.76 -22.26
N ILE A 8 -8.73 5.10 -21.18
CA ILE A 8 -9.06 6.26 -20.33
C ILE A 8 -8.09 7.43 -20.54
N SER A 9 -6.83 7.19 -20.89
CA SER A 9 -5.81 8.22 -21.04
C SER A 9 -5.21 8.20 -22.44
N LYS A 10 -5.07 9.38 -23.06
CA LYS A 10 -4.43 9.54 -24.38
C LYS A 10 -2.92 9.76 -24.30
N GLU A 11 -2.39 10.16 -23.15
CA GLU A 11 -0.97 10.51 -23.01
C GLU A 11 -0.09 9.31 -22.67
N LYS A 12 -0.43 8.63 -21.57
CA LYS A 12 0.22 7.39 -21.14
C LYS A 12 -0.86 6.34 -20.88
N PRO A 13 -0.67 5.09 -21.35
CA PRO A 13 -1.64 4.04 -21.15
C PRO A 13 -1.81 3.69 -19.68
N VAL A 14 -2.99 3.17 -19.34
CA VAL A 14 -3.30 2.62 -18.02
C VAL A 14 -3.52 1.12 -18.17
N LEU A 15 -2.68 0.32 -17.53
CA LEU A 15 -2.72 -1.13 -17.57
C LEU A 15 -3.38 -1.64 -16.29
N SER A 16 -4.42 -2.46 -16.42
CA SER A 16 -5.22 -2.93 -15.29
C SER A 16 -5.13 -4.44 -15.12
N TRP A 17 -4.85 -4.87 -13.90
CA TRP A 17 -5.04 -6.23 -13.39
C TRP A 17 -6.24 -6.31 -12.45
N ALA A 18 -7.06 -5.26 -12.37
CA ALA A 18 -8.25 -5.22 -11.53
C ALA A 18 -9.16 -6.42 -11.83
N ASN A 19 -9.72 -7.00 -10.78
CA ASN A 19 -10.73 -8.06 -10.88
C ASN A 19 -12.17 -7.53 -10.91
N HIS A 20 -12.33 -6.21 -11.06
CA HIS A 20 -13.60 -5.49 -11.06
C HIS A 20 -13.53 -4.27 -11.98
N ASP A 21 -14.69 -3.77 -12.37
CA ASP A 21 -14.80 -2.53 -13.14
C ASP A 21 -14.52 -1.32 -12.25
N LEU A 22 -13.70 -0.38 -12.75
CA LEU A 22 -13.44 0.87 -12.05
C LEU A 22 -14.66 1.78 -12.09
N ASP A 23 -14.98 2.39 -10.95
CA ASP A 23 -16.01 3.41 -10.87
C ASP A 23 -15.59 4.72 -11.57
N HIS A 24 -16.52 5.67 -11.70
CA HIS A 24 -16.24 6.94 -12.38
C HIS A 24 -15.11 7.75 -11.71
N LYS A 25 -15.01 7.72 -10.39
CA LYS A 25 -13.98 8.48 -9.64
C LYS A 25 -12.61 7.83 -9.79
N GLU A 26 -12.54 6.51 -9.76
CA GLU A 26 -11.34 5.71 -9.95
C GLU A 26 -10.80 5.91 -11.37
N GLN A 27 -11.67 5.80 -12.38
CA GLN A 27 -11.29 6.09 -13.76
C GLN A 27 -10.78 7.53 -13.90
N GLN A 28 -11.45 8.51 -13.30
CA GLN A 28 -11.01 9.91 -13.37
C GLN A 28 -9.65 10.11 -12.69
N MET A 29 -9.42 9.49 -11.54
CA MET A 29 -8.14 9.56 -10.85
C MET A 29 -7.03 8.90 -11.67
N ALA A 30 -7.29 7.74 -12.27
CA ALA A 30 -6.34 7.05 -13.14
C ALA A 30 -5.98 7.91 -14.35
N ARG A 31 -6.97 8.59 -14.96
CA ARG A 31 -6.75 9.59 -16.02
C ARG A 31 -5.85 10.73 -15.57
N ASN A 32 -6.18 11.36 -14.45
CA ASN A 32 -5.43 12.50 -13.93
C ASN A 32 -3.96 12.13 -13.67
N VAL A 33 -3.71 11.00 -13.00
CA VAL A 33 -2.37 10.51 -12.73
C VAL A 33 -1.63 10.20 -14.04
N ALA A 34 -2.28 9.48 -14.97
CA ALA A 34 -1.68 9.13 -16.25
C ALA A 34 -1.38 10.36 -17.13
N SER A 35 -2.06 11.49 -16.95
CA SER A 35 -1.76 12.75 -17.67
C SER A 35 -0.59 13.54 -17.08
N LEU A 36 -0.01 13.14 -15.94
CA LEU A 36 1.10 13.89 -15.36
C LEU A 36 2.33 13.83 -16.28
N PRO A 37 3.02 14.96 -16.54
CA PRO A 37 4.06 15.05 -17.57
C PRO A 37 5.30 14.20 -17.26
N PHE A 38 5.55 13.95 -15.97
CA PHE A 38 6.70 13.17 -15.48
C PHE A 38 6.40 11.68 -15.29
N VAL A 39 5.18 11.21 -15.56
CA VAL A 39 4.90 9.76 -15.63
C VAL A 39 5.65 9.17 -16.81
N PHE A 40 6.45 8.13 -16.56
CA PHE A 40 7.45 7.68 -17.52
C PHE A 40 6.87 6.90 -18.71
N LYS A 41 6.09 5.84 -18.47
CA LYS A 41 5.61 4.93 -19.54
C LYS A 41 4.13 4.61 -19.46
N HIS A 42 3.65 4.25 -18.27
CA HIS A 42 2.28 3.84 -18.02
C HIS A 42 1.97 3.96 -16.53
N VAL A 43 0.69 3.88 -16.20
CA VAL A 43 0.21 3.60 -14.83
C VAL A 43 -0.26 2.15 -14.80
N ALA A 44 0.16 1.38 -13.80
CA ALA A 44 -0.32 0.02 -13.60
C ALA A 44 -1.25 -0.05 -12.38
N LEU A 45 -2.40 -0.69 -12.53
CA LEU A 45 -3.41 -0.90 -11.49
C LEU A 45 -3.40 -2.37 -11.07
N MET A 46 -3.15 -2.62 -9.80
CA MET A 46 -3.10 -3.95 -9.21
C MET A 46 -4.52 -4.52 -9.01
N PRO A 47 -4.68 -5.84 -8.76
CA PRO A 47 -6.00 -6.46 -8.60
C PRO A 47 -6.88 -5.88 -7.49
N ASP A 48 -6.26 -5.31 -6.46
CA ASP A 48 -6.88 -4.68 -5.29
C ASP A 48 -7.04 -3.16 -5.43
N VAL A 49 -6.89 -2.63 -6.65
CA VAL A 49 -7.01 -1.19 -6.93
C VAL A 49 -8.33 -0.64 -6.41
N HIS A 50 -8.30 0.52 -5.78
CA HIS A 50 -9.50 1.25 -5.39
C HIS A 50 -9.21 2.73 -5.22
N LEU A 51 -10.28 3.52 -5.07
CA LEU A 51 -10.18 4.95 -4.85
C LEU A 51 -9.29 5.30 -3.65
N GLY A 52 -8.25 6.09 -3.90
CA GLY A 52 -7.38 6.64 -2.87
C GLY A 52 -7.53 8.16 -2.72
N LYS A 53 -6.44 8.82 -2.29
CA LYS A 53 -6.36 10.28 -2.18
C LYS A 53 -5.10 10.77 -2.89
N GLY A 54 -5.28 11.41 -4.04
CA GLY A 54 -4.18 11.85 -4.91
C GLY A 54 -3.85 10.82 -5.99
N ALA A 55 -3.65 9.56 -5.62
CA ALA A 55 -3.55 8.42 -6.53
C ALA A 55 -4.46 7.28 -6.05
N LEU A 56 -4.70 6.28 -6.92
CA LEU A 56 -5.42 5.07 -6.52
C LEU A 56 -4.54 4.24 -5.60
N ILE A 57 -5.15 3.62 -4.59
CA ILE A 57 -4.49 2.56 -3.81
C ILE A 57 -4.33 1.36 -4.74
N GLY A 58 -3.23 0.61 -4.60
CA GLY A 58 -2.90 -0.47 -5.53
C GLY A 58 -2.44 0.03 -6.91
N SER A 59 -1.94 1.26 -7.03
CA SER A 59 -1.33 1.75 -8.28
C SER A 59 0.20 1.75 -8.24
N VAL A 60 0.83 1.50 -9.38
CA VAL A 60 2.28 1.62 -9.59
C VAL A 60 2.52 2.71 -10.63
N ILE A 61 3.26 3.74 -10.22
CA ILE A 61 3.51 4.95 -11.01
C ILE A 61 5.01 5.21 -11.03
N ALA A 62 5.66 4.92 -12.17
CA ALA A 62 7.06 5.27 -12.37
C ALA A 62 7.18 6.71 -12.87
N THR A 63 7.99 7.53 -12.21
CA THR A 63 8.22 8.92 -12.56
C THR A 63 9.65 9.17 -13.03
N LYS A 64 9.85 10.25 -13.80
CA LYS A 64 11.16 10.79 -14.16
C LYS A 64 11.35 12.14 -13.47
N GLU A 65 12.46 12.28 -12.75
CA GLU A 65 12.91 13.56 -12.15
C GLU A 65 11.86 14.25 -11.25
N ALA A 66 10.89 13.48 -10.75
CA ALA A 66 9.79 14.00 -9.95
C ALA A 66 9.37 12.98 -8.88
N ILE A 67 8.95 13.50 -7.72
CA ILE A 67 8.34 12.73 -6.64
C ILE A 67 6.89 13.22 -6.50
N ILE A 68 5.96 12.29 -6.27
CA ILE A 68 4.54 12.60 -6.00
C ILE A 68 4.24 12.15 -4.56
N PRO A 69 4.39 13.00 -3.54
CA PRO A 69 4.17 12.59 -2.15
C PRO A 69 2.78 11.98 -1.90
N ALA A 70 1.75 12.55 -2.55
CA ALA A 70 0.38 12.05 -2.45
C ALA A 70 0.17 10.65 -3.07
N ALA A 71 1.08 10.18 -3.93
CA ALA A 71 1.00 8.83 -4.50
C ALA A 71 1.62 7.76 -3.57
N VAL A 72 2.40 8.15 -2.57
CA VAL A 72 3.01 7.22 -1.61
C VAL A 72 2.02 6.82 -0.51
N GLY A 73 1.13 7.74 -0.13
CA GLY A 73 0.14 7.54 0.93
C GLY A 73 0.44 8.38 2.17
N VAL A 74 -0.53 8.42 3.09
CA VAL A 74 -0.41 9.17 4.36
C VAL A 74 0.37 8.41 5.42
N ASP A 75 0.35 7.07 5.36
CA ASP A 75 1.07 6.16 6.26
C ASP A 75 2.34 5.66 5.54
N LEU A 76 3.39 6.48 5.59
CA LEU A 76 4.65 6.19 4.92
C LEU A 76 5.36 5.01 5.60
N GLY A 77 5.67 3.98 4.83
CA GLY A 77 6.28 2.75 5.34
C GLY A 77 5.25 1.73 5.86
N CYS A 78 3.96 1.98 5.67
CA CYS A 78 2.94 0.95 5.85
C CYS A 78 3.31 -0.30 5.04
N GLY A 79 3.31 -1.46 5.69
CA GLY A 79 3.79 -2.69 5.09
C GLY A 79 3.71 -3.86 6.06
N MET A 80 4.20 -5.01 5.60
CA MET A 80 4.17 -6.25 6.35
C MET A 80 5.58 -6.77 6.58
N CYS A 81 5.81 -7.32 7.78
CA CYS A 81 6.99 -8.12 8.09
C CYS A 81 6.55 -9.55 8.37
N ALA A 82 7.33 -10.53 7.90
CA ALA A 82 7.11 -11.94 8.19
C ALA A 82 8.40 -12.55 8.74
N MET A 83 8.27 -13.29 9.84
CA MET A 83 9.38 -14.03 10.43
C MET A 83 9.06 -15.53 10.43
N LYS A 84 9.95 -16.33 9.84
CA LYS A 84 9.81 -17.78 9.84
C LYS A 84 10.08 -18.33 11.24
N MET A 85 9.10 -19.01 11.82
CA MET A 85 9.22 -19.70 13.09
C MET A 85 9.72 -21.14 12.92
N PRO A 86 10.37 -21.73 13.94
CA PRO A 86 10.79 -23.13 13.90
C PRO A 86 9.65 -24.12 14.18
N PHE A 87 8.41 -23.65 14.33
CA PHE A 87 7.24 -24.47 14.70
C PHE A 87 6.38 -24.81 13.48
N VAL A 88 5.69 -25.95 13.55
CA VAL A 88 4.67 -26.38 12.57
C VAL A 88 3.26 -26.25 13.16
N ALA A 89 2.25 -26.21 12.28
CA ALA A 89 0.86 -25.91 12.66
C ALA A 89 0.31 -26.80 13.80
N ASP A 90 0.56 -28.10 13.74
CA ASP A 90 0.07 -29.07 14.74
C ASP A 90 0.59 -28.77 16.16
N GLN A 91 1.77 -28.15 16.29
CA GLN A 91 2.33 -27.78 17.60
C GLN A 91 1.58 -26.61 18.27
N LEU A 92 0.75 -25.89 17.51
CA LEU A 92 -0.04 -24.74 17.96
C LEU A 92 -1.47 -25.11 18.36
N GLU A 93 -1.90 -26.35 18.12
CA GLU A 93 -3.25 -26.81 18.42
C GLU A 93 -3.58 -26.62 19.90
N GLY A 94 -4.77 -26.07 20.19
CA GLY A 94 -5.21 -25.71 21.54
C GLY A 94 -4.52 -24.49 22.17
N LYS A 95 -3.46 -23.93 21.56
CA LYS A 95 -2.67 -22.82 22.15
C LYS A 95 -2.97 -21.44 21.55
N LEU A 96 -3.62 -21.39 20.38
CA LEU A 96 -3.83 -20.14 19.62
C LEU A 96 -4.49 -19.03 20.45
N LYS A 97 -5.45 -19.36 21.31
CA LYS A 97 -6.11 -18.38 22.19
C LYS A 97 -5.11 -17.73 23.17
N LYS A 98 -4.26 -18.53 23.81
CA LYS A 98 -3.26 -18.03 24.76
C LYS A 98 -2.18 -17.20 24.05
N ILE A 99 -1.70 -17.69 22.89
CA ILE A 99 -0.71 -16.96 22.07
C ILE A 99 -1.25 -15.60 21.66
N ARG A 100 -2.49 -15.53 21.16
CA ARG A 100 -3.13 -14.25 20.80
C ARG A 100 -3.18 -13.30 21.99
N GLN A 101 -3.62 -13.78 23.16
CA GLN A 101 -3.70 -12.96 24.38
C GLN A 101 -2.33 -12.42 24.81
N ASP A 102 -1.28 -13.24 24.69
CA ASP A 102 0.08 -12.83 25.03
C ASP A 102 0.64 -11.79 24.05
N ILE A 103 0.30 -11.92 22.75
CA ILE A 103 0.64 -10.92 21.73
C ILE A 103 -0.07 -9.59 22.02
N GLU A 104 -1.38 -9.62 22.28
CA GLU A 104 -2.18 -8.42 22.59
C GLU A 104 -1.69 -7.71 23.87
N ALA A 105 -1.21 -8.46 24.87
CA ALA A 105 -0.65 -7.89 26.09
C ALA A 105 0.76 -7.31 25.88
N ALA A 106 1.55 -7.87 24.97
CA ALA A 106 2.94 -7.46 24.73
C ALA A 106 3.09 -6.36 23.66
N ILE A 107 2.14 -6.25 22.73
CA ILE A 107 2.17 -5.28 21.63
C ILE A 107 1.07 -4.23 21.87
N PRO A 108 1.41 -3.00 22.27
CA PRO A 108 0.45 -1.92 22.43
C PRO A 108 -0.25 -1.60 21.11
N VAL A 109 -1.56 -1.35 21.15
CA VAL A 109 -2.37 -1.07 19.96
C VAL A 109 -3.31 0.11 20.18
N GLY A 110 -3.52 0.91 19.13
CA GLY A 110 -4.45 2.03 19.14
C GLY A 110 -3.85 3.35 19.56
N PHE A 111 -4.65 4.41 19.44
CA PHE A 111 -4.19 5.81 19.60
C PHE A 111 -4.00 6.27 21.05
N SER A 112 -4.40 5.45 22.03
CA SER A 112 -4.33 5.79 23.46
C SER A 112 -3.06 5.30 24.15
N ASP A 113 -2.31 4.42 23.49
CA ASP A 113 -1.03 3.89 23.96
C ASP A 113 0.15 4.64 23.32
N ASN A 114 1.32 4.60 23.97
CA ASN A 114 2.56 5.26 23.51
C ASN A 114 2.39 6.76 23.18
N LYS A 115 1.91 7.54 24.16
CA LYS A 115 1.70 9.01 24.04
C LYS A 115 2.95 9.80 23.72
N GLU A 116 4.11 9.26 24.09
CA GLU A 116 5.41 9.86 23.79
C GLU A 116 6.15 8.97 22.80
N ILE A 117 6.69 9.58 21.74
CA ILE A 117 7.51 8.87 20.75
C ILE A 117 8.84 8.50 21.41
N GLU A 118 9.29 7.25 21.24
CA GLU A 118 10.60 6.84 21.76
C GLU A 118 11.74 7.69 21.18
N LYS A 119 12.69 8.07 22.03
CA LYS A 119 13.86 8.89 21.64
C LYS A 119 14.72 8.24 20.55
N SER A 120 14.74 6.92 20.49
CA SER A 120 15.42 6.13 19.46
C SER A 120 14.87 6.43 18.06
N VAL A 121 13.55 6.62 17.96
CA VAL A 121 12.84 6.94 16.70
C VAL A 121 13.07 8.40 16.35
N THR A 122 12.93 9.33 17.31
CA THR A 122 13.14 10.78 17.03
C THR A 122 14.58 11.11 16.65
N ASN A 123 15.55 10.33 17.16
CA ASN A 123 16.98 10.54 16.91
C ASN A 123 17.53 9.60 15.84
N TRP A 124 16.69 8.98 15.02
CA TRP A 124 17.17 8.18 13.90
C TRP A 124 18.01 9.05 12.96
N GLN A 125 19.21 8.59 12.59
CA GLN A 125 20.17 9.34 11.75
C GLN A 125 20.65 8.52 10.55
N GLN A 126 20.04 7.35 10.31
CA GLN A 126 20.48 6.39 9.29
C GLN A 126 19.67 6.51 7.99
N TRP A 127 19.21 7.73 7.66
CA TRP A 127 18.70 8.06 6.33
C TRP A 127 19.82 8.58 5.45
#